data_AF-M5REW0-F1
#
_entry.id   AF-M5REW0-F1
#
_cell.length_a   1.000
_cell.length_b   1.000
_cell.length_c   1.000
_cell.angle_alpha   90.00
_cell.angle_beta   90.00
_cell.angle_gamma   90.00
#
_symmetry.space_group_name_H-M   'P 1'
#
loop_
_entity.id
_entity.type
_entity.pdbx_description
1 polymer ?
#
loop_
_entity_poly.entity_id
_entity_poly.type
_entity_poly.pdbx_seq_one_letter_code
_entity_poly.pdbx_strand_id
1 'polypeptide(L)'
;MREINRPGGSLGRSQCCNLALRVWGDAAITDNVLKHWLYRLYERNGWLDIGRKRPIPHESWFQVAGYFYYFGHYYAAMCVDQLPAAERAPYQAMLADLIVPLQEKNGCWWDYPLYDYHRPYGTAMAMMTLKRCLPAE
;
A
#
# COMPACT_ATOMS: atom_id res chain seq x y z
N MET A 1 -9.13 19.50 12.57
CA MET A 1 -9.92 18.25 12.68
C MET A 1 -9.17 17.15 11.93
N ARG A 2 -8.93 15.96 12.53
CA ARG A 2 -8.29 14.80 11.86
C ARG A 2 -9.34 14.05 11.03
N GLU A 3 -9.88 14.69 9.99
CA GLU A 3 -11.01 14.13 9.23
C GLU A 3 -10.59 12.93 8.37
N ILE A 4 -11.29 11.81 8.52
CA ILE A 4 -11.06 10.59 7.73
C ILE A 4 -11.48 10.74 6.26
N ASN A 5 -12.49 11.59 5.97
CA ASN A 5 -13.09 11.78 4.66
C ASN A 5 -12.27 12.76 3.78
N ARG A 6 -10.96 12.50 3.66
CA ARG A 6 -10.01 13.25 2.83
C ARG A 6 -9.11 12.25 2.10
N PRO A 7 -8.44 12.65 1.00
CA PRO A 7 -7.59 11.74 0.23
C PRO A 7 -6.53 11.00 1.06
N GLY A 8 -5.98 11.63 2.09
CA GLY A 8 -5.01 11.00 3.01
C GLY A 8 -5.58 9.82 3.79
N GLY A 9 -6.87 9.86 4.15
CA GLY A 9 -7.53 8.81 4.94
C GLY A 9 -7.88 7.57 4.14
N SER A 10 -7.91 7.66 2.81
CA SER A 10 -8.26 6.55 1.92
C SER A 10 -7.06 5.94 1.18
N LEU A 11 -5.84 6.46 1.33
CA LEU A 11 -4.67 6.05 0.52
C LEU A 11 -4.47 4.53 0.44
N GLY A 12 -4.45 3.85 1.59
CA GLY A 12 -4.25 2.40 1.63
C GLY A 12 -5.47 1.60 1.13
N ARG A 13 -6.69 2.05 1.42
CA ARG A 13 -7.94 1.35 1.04
C ARG A 13 -8.33 1.56 -0.42
N SER A 14 -7.95 2.68 -1.02
CA SER A 14 -8.32 2.98 -2.41
C SER A 14 -7.73 1.95 -3.37
N GLN A 15 -6.56 1.38 -3.05
CA GLN A 15 -5.92 0.34 -3.85
C GLN A 15 -6.78 -0.91 -3.94
N CYS A 16 -7.21 -1.48 -2.80
CA CYS A 16 -8.02 -2.69 -2.80
C CYS A 16 -9.39 -2.47 -3.44
N CYS A 17 -10.01 -1.31 -3.22
CA CYS A 17 -11.31 -0.99 -3.83
C CYS A 17 -11.23 -0.86 -5.35
N ASN A 18 -10.25 -0.11 -5.85
CA ASN A 18 -10.05 0.04 -7.30
C ASN A 18 -9.69 -1.28 -7.95
N LEU A 19 -8.84 -2.10 -7.32
CA LEU A 19 -8.50 -3.42 -7.83
C LEU A 19 -9.73 -4.32 -7.92
N ALA A 20 -10.55 -4.37 -6.86
CA ALA A 20 -11.76 -5.20 -6.84
C ALA A 20 -12.72 -4.81 -7.97
N LEU A 21 -12.97 -3.51 -8.16
CA LEU A 21 -13.80 -3.00 -9.24
C LEU A 21 -13.20 -3.26 -10.63
N ARG A 22 -11.87 -3.13 -10.79
CA ARG A 22 -11.17 -3.47 -12.03
C ARG A 22 -11.34 -4.95 -12.40
N VAL A 23 -11.13 -5.85 -11.43
CA VAL A 23 -11.29 -7.31 -11.63
C VAL A 23 -12.74 -7.69 -11.87
N TRP A 24 -13.69 -6.96 -11.29
CA TRP A 24 -15.13 -7.11 -11.58
C TRP A 24 -15.50 -6.71 -13.03
N GLY A 25 -14.63 -5.99 -13.72
CA GLY A 25 -14.87 -5.51 -15.08
C GLY A 25 -15.59 -4.15 -15.14
N ASP A 26 -15.54 -3.36 -14.07
CA ASP A 26 -16.06 -1.99 -14.10
C ASP A 26 -15.20 -1.12 -15.02
N ALA A 27 -15.78 -0.71 -16.15
CA ALA A 27 -15.12 0.11 -17.16
C ALA A 27 -14.75 1.52 -16.66
N ALA A 28 -15.34 2.00 -15.56
CA ALA A 28 -14.97 3.26 -14.93
C ALA A 28 -13.57 3.21 -14.30
N ILE A 29 -13.08 2.03 -13.93
CA ILE A 29 -11.72 1.84 -13.41
C ILE A 29 -10.76 1.64 -14.57
N THR A 30 -10.33 2.77 -15.13
CA THR A 30 -9.34 2.83 -16.20
C THR A 30 -7.92 2.68 -15.65
N ASP A 31 -6.95 2.42 -16.54
CA ASP A 31 -5.53 2.42 -16.18
C ASP A 31 -5.11 3.76 -15.56
N ASN A 32 -5.69 4.88 -16.01
CA ASN A 32 -5.40 6.20 -15.44
C ASN A 32 -5.88 6.33 -13.99
N VAL A 33 -7.01 5.70 -13.62
CA VAL A 33 -7.47 5.66 -12.22
C VAL A 33 -6.45 4.92 -11.35
N LEU A 34 -5.96 3.76 -11.82
CA LEU A 34 -4.96 2.98 -11.09
C LEU A 34 -3.65 3.76 -10.95
N LYS A 35 -3.10 4.29 -12.05
CA LYS A 35 -1.88 5.10 -12.08
C LYS A 35 -1.96 6.30 -11.12
N HIS A 36 -3.08 7.00 -11.10
CA HIS A 36 -3.28 8.16 -10.23
C HIS A 36 -3.27 7.80 -8.76
N TRP A 37 -3.90 6.68 -8.39
CA TRP A 37 -3.91 6.20 -7.01
C TRP A 37 -2.60 5.56 -6.58
N LEU A 38 -1.85 4.94 -7.49
CA LEU A 38 -0.48 4.48 -7.25
C LEU A 38 0.46 5.65 -6.97
N TYR A 39 0.43 6.67 -7.83
CA TYR A 39 1.23 7.89 -7.64
C TYR A 39 0.86 8.62 -6.35
N ARG A 40 -0.43 8.78 -6.06
CA ARG A 40 -0.90 9.37 -4.80
C ARG A 40 -0.47 8.59 -3.58
N LEU A 41 -0.47 7.25 -3.63
CA LEU A 41 0.02 6.41 -2.54
C LEU A 41 1.48 6.75 -2.24
N TYR A 42 2.31 6.84 -3.28
CA TYR A 42 3.73 7.18 -3.15
C TYR A 42 3.96 8.59 -2.60
N GLU A 43 3.45 9.62 -3.29
CA GLU A 43 3.65 11.03 -2.92
C GLU A 43 3.13 11.39 -1.54
N ARG A 44 2.10 10.67 -1.08
CA ARG A 44 1.42 10.94 0.18
C ARG A 44 1.62 9.84 1.21
N ASN A 45 2.59 8.95 0.99
CA ASN A 45 2.81 7.79 1.85
C ASN A 45 3.08 8.15 3.31
N GLY A 46 3.64 9.34 3.56
CA GLY A 46 3.85 9.87 4.91
C GLY A 46 2.60 9.81 5.79
N TRP A 47 1.39 9.97 5.23
CA TRP A 47 0.14 9.87 6.01
C TRP A 47 -0.19 8.44 6.47
N LEU A 48 0.26 7.42 5.74
CA LEU A 48 0.22 6.03 6.22
C LEU A 48 1.33 5.78 7.24
N ASP A 49 2.54 6.26 6.93
CA ASP A 49 3.73 5.97 7.72
C ASP A 49 3.65 6.52 9.15
N ILE A 50 3.10 7.73 9.33
CA ILE A 50 2.93 8.32 10.67
C ILE A 50 2.06 7.46 11.62
N GLY A 51 1.21 6.59 11.09
CA GLY A 51 0.35 5.69 11.86
C GLY A 51 1.02 4.35 12.17
N ARG A 52 2.13 4.05 11.51
CA ARG A 52 2.87 2.80 11.67
C ARG A 52 3.44 2.69 13.09
N LYS A 53 3.34 1.50 13.68
CA LYS A 53 3.80 1.12 15.02
C LYS A 53 3.15 1.90 16.17
N ARG A 54 2.15 2.73 15.90
CA ARG A 54 1.36 3.38 16.94
C ARG A 54 0.48 2.36 17.66
N PRO A 55 0.32 2.45 18.99
CA PRO A 55 -0.46 1.47 19.74
C PRO A 55 -1.98 1.66 19.59
N ILE A 56 -2.48 2.89 19.41
CA ILE A 56 -3.92 3.16 19.33
C ILE A 56 -4.31 3.25 17.85
N PRO A 57 -5.32 2.48 17.38
CA PRO A 57 -5.75 2.57 16.00
C PRO A 57 -6.43 3.94 15.78
N HIS A 58 -6.35 4.47 14.55
CA HIS A 58 -7.01 5.73 14.16
C HIS A 58 -6.57 6.99 14.92
N GLU A 59 -5.47 6.93 15.69
CA GLU A 59 -4.96 8.10 16.41
C GLU A 59 -4.14 9.06 15.52
N SER A 60 -3.67 8.60 14.36
CA SER A 60 -2.86 9.40 13.46
C SER A 60 -3.69 10.43 12.66
N TRP A 61 -3.02 11.30 11.89
CA TRP A 61 -3.73 12.20 10.98
C TRP A 61 -4.53 11.40 9.94
N PHE A 62 -5.67 11.96 9.53
CA PHE A 62 -6.64 11.27 8.69
C PHE A 62 -7.22 9.96 9.26
N GLN A 63 -7.02 9.71 10.56
CA GLN A 63 -7.50 8.51 11.25
C GLN A 63 -7.03 7.23 10.55
N VAL A 64 -5.83 7.22 9.98
CA VAL A 64 -5.24 6.00 9.45
C VAL A 64 -4.74 5.15 10.62
N ALA A 65 -5.11 3.87 10.64
CA ALA A 65 -4.53 2.90 11.56
C ALA A 65 -3.28 2.25 10.94
N GLY A 66 -2.30 1.89 11.78
CA GLY A 66 -1.01 1.37 11.32
C GLY A 66 -1.11 0.11 10.44
N TYR A 67 -2.11 -0.74 10.70
CA TYR A 67 -2.33 -2.00 9.96
C TYR A 67 -2.71 -1.81 8.48
N PHE A 68 -2.96 -0.56 8.05
CA PHE A 68 -3.19 -0.23 6.64
C PHE A 68 -1.90 -0.02 5.84
N TYR A 69 -0.72 0.05 6.47
CA TYR A 69 0.52 0.35 5.77
C TYR A 69 0.84 -0.78 4.78
N TYR A 70 1.20 -1.98 5.23
CA TYR A 70 1.55 -3.06 4.29
C TYR A 70 0.34 -3.58 3.52
N PHE A 71 -0.85 -3.50 4.10
CA PHE A 71 -2.10 -3.79 3.39
C PHE A 71 -2.24 -2.93 2.12
N GLY A 72 -2.07 -1.61 2.23
CA GLY A 72 -2.22 -0.70 1.11
C GLY A 72 -1.20 -0.95 0.01
N HIS A 73 0.05 -1.21 0.38
CA HIS A 73 1.13 -1.49 -0.57
C HIS A 73 0.97 -2.85 -1.27
N TYR A 74 0.48 -3.87 -0.55
CA TYR A 74 0.18 -5.17 -1.15
C TYR A 74 -0.86 -5.06 -2.27
N TYR A 75 -1.96 -4.35 -2.01
CA TYR A 75 -2.97 -4.12 -3.06
C TYR A 75 -2.50 -3.16 -4.14
N ALA A 76 -1.63 -2.19 -3.82
CA ALA A 76 -0.99 -1.35 -4.82
C ALA A 76 -0.16 -2.17 -5.80
N ALA A 77 0.63 -3.13 -5.32
CA ALA A 77 1.39 -4.01 -6.19
C ALA A 77 0.49 -4.84 -7.12
N MET A 78 -0.67 -5.28 -6.64
CA MET A 78 -1.66 -5.94 -7.50
C MET A 78 -2.30 -4.98 -8.52
N CYS A 79 -2.49 -3.70 -8.18
CA CYS A 79 -2.90 -2.68 -9.15
C CYS A 79 -1.84 -2.49 -10.25
N VAL A 80 -0.55 -2.56 -9.91
CA VAL A 80 0.54 -2.50 -10.90
C VAL A 80 0.43 -3.65 -11.91
N ASP A 81 0.08 -4.87 -11.46
CA ASP A 81 -0.14 -6.03 -12.35
C ASP A 81 -1.29 -5.83 -13.35
N GLN A 82 -2.21 -4.91 -13.09
CA GLN A 82 -3.32 -4.59 -14.00
C GLN A 82 -2.93 -3.62 -15.13
N LEU A 83 -1.78 -2.95 -15.02
CA LEU A 83 -1.30 -2.02 -16.03
C LEU A 83 -0.63 -2.75 -17.21
N PRO A 84 -0.54 -2.12 -18.40
CA PRO A 84 0.31 -2.63 -19.48
C PRO A 84 1.75 -2.83 -19.01
N ALA A 85 2.39 -3.94 -19.42
CA ALA A 85 3.72 -4.31 -18.93
C ALA A 85 4.78 -3.20 -19.09
N ALA A 86 4.73 -2.49 -20.22
CA ALA A 86 5.66 -1.39 -20.53
C ALA A 86 5.56 -0.18 -19.57
N GLU A 87 4.48 -0.09 -18.80
CA GLU A 87 4.20 1.06 -17.92
C GLU A 87 4.38 0.75 -16.43
N ARG A 88 4.71 -0.49 -16.07
CA ARG A 88 4.77 -0.94 -14.67
C ARG A 88 6.02 -0.45 -13.94
N ALA A 89 7.15 -0.36 -14.64
CA ALA A 89 8.47 -0.14 -14.03
C ALA A 89 8.54 1.07 -13.07
N PRO A 90 7.99 2.26 -13.40
CA PRO A 90 8.02 3.39 -12.47
C PRO A 90 7.31 3.10 -11.14
N TYR A 91 6.15 2.42 -11.18
CA TYR A 91 5.37 2.11 -9.98
C TYR A 91 5.98 0.96 -9.17
N GLN A 92 6.60 -0.01 -9.84
CA GLN A 92 7.38 -1.05 -9.17
C GLN A 92 8.53 -0.45 -8.36
N ALA A 93 9.28 0.48 -8.97
CA ALA A 93 10.37 1.19 -8.30
C ALA A 93 9.87 2.03 -7.11
N MET A 94 8.77 2.78 -7.28
CA MET A 94 8.14 3.54 -6.20
C MET A 94 7.75 2.65 -5.01
N LEU A 95 7.14 1.49 -5.26
CA LEU A 95 6.76 0.58 -4.18
C LEU A 95 7.98 -0.06 -3.50
N ALA A 96 9.01 -0.45 -4.27
CA ALA A 96 10.23 -0.99 -3.69
C ALA A 96 10.93 0.02 -2.78
N ASP A 97 11.01 1.29 -3.20
CA ASP A 97 11.60 2.39 -2.43
C ASP A 97 10.91 2.61 -1.08
N LEU A 98 9.59 2.38 -1.01
CA LEU A 98 8.84 2.50 0.24
C LEU A 98 8.99 1.29 1.17
N ILE A 99 9.14 0.08 0.61
CA ILE A 99 9.10 -1.16 1.41
C ILE A 99 10.48 -1.63 1.85
N VAL A 100 11.49 -1.61 0.96
CA VAL A 100 12.82 -2.14 1.26
C VAL A 100 13.47 -1.47 2.48
N PRO A 101 13.44 -0.14 2.64
CA PRO A 101 14.08 0.52 3.79
C PRO A 101 13.44 0.20 5.14
N LEU A 102 12.24 -0.41 5.15
CA LEU A 102 11.48 -0.70 6.36
C LEU A 102 11.70 -2.12 6.90
N GLN A 103 12.61 -2.88 6.31
CA GLN A 103 12.99 -4.20 6.83
C GLN A 103 13.62 -4.06 8.22
N GLU A 104 13.13 -4.84 9.17
CA GLU A 104 13.71 -4.92 10.50
C GLU A 104 15.05 -5.65 10.51
N LYS A 105 15.85 -5.46 11.55
CA LYS A 105 17.17 -6.14 11.70
C LYS A 105 17.09 -7.68 11.66
N ASN A 106 15.96 -8.24 12.05
CA ASN A 106 15.71 -9.69 12.00
C ASN A 106 15.04 -10.15 10.69
N GLY A 107 15.00 -9.29 9.67
CA GLY A 107 14.50 -9.58 8.34
C GLY A 107 12.99 -9.48 8.16
N CYS A 108 12.22 -9.18 9.22
CA CYS A 108 10.77 -9.09 9.14
C CYS A 108 10.29 -7.68 8.73
N TRP A 109 8.99 -7.57 8.45
CA TRP A 109 8.27 -6.30 8.36
C TRP A 109 7.05 -6.36 9.29
N TRP A 110 6.72 -5.25 9.96
CA TRP A 110 5.48 -5.12 10.73
C TRP A 110 5.08 -3.66 10.92
N ASP A 111 3.78 -3.38 10.93
CA ASP A 111 3.21 -2.03 10.87
C ASP A 111 2.28 -1.66 12.03
N TYR A 112 1.76 -2.63 12.77
CA TYR A 112 0.89 -2.42 13.93
C TYR A 112 1.02 -3.60 14.88
N PRO A 113 0.88 -3.43 16.22
CA PRO A 113 0.86 -4.54 17.17
C PRO A 113 -0.44 -5.36 17.06
N LEU A 114 -0.66 -5.96 15.88
CA LEU A 114 -1.73 -6.91 15.60
C LEU A 114 -1.50 -8.20 16.38
N TYR A 115 -1.93 -8.21 17.63
CA TYR A 115 -1.84 -9.37 18.52
C TYR A 115 -0.43 -10.03 18.42
N ASP A 116 -0.36 -11.36 18.50
CA ASP A 116 0.88 -12.13 18.38
C ASP A 116 1.28 -12.47 16.93
N TYR A 117 0.63 -11.88 15.91
CA TYR A 117 0.88 -12.20 14.49
C TYR A 117 1.31 -11.01 13.62
N HIS A 118 1.61 -9.86 14.22
CA HIS A 118 2.04 -8.65 13.49
C HIS A 118 3.23 -8.87 12.54
N ARG A 119 4.23 -9.67 12.94
CA ARG A 119 5.41 -9.97 12.12
C ARG A 119 5.08 -10.85 10.91
N PRO A 120 4.45 -12.03 11.05
CA PRO A 120 4.11 -12.85 9.88
C PRO A 120 3.16 -12.11 8.93
N TYR A 121 2.18 -11.35 9.44
CA TYR A 121 1.29 -10.55 8.61
C TYR A 121 2.04 -9.49 7.79
N GLY A 122 2.81 -8.62 8.45
CA GLY A 122 3.53 -7.55 7.77
C GLY A 122 4.58 -8.09 6.79
N THR A 123 5.28 -9.15 7.18
CA THR A 123 6.30 -9.80 6.34
C THR A 123 5.69 -10.42 5.10
N ALA A 124 4.57 -11.13 5.22
CA ALA A 124 3.89 -11.72 4.06
C ALA A 124 3.46 -10.65 3.06
N MET A 125 2.83 -9.57 3.54
CA MET A 125 2.39 -8.47 2.69
C MET A 125 3.56 -7.74 2.03
N ALA A 126 4.63 -7.45 2.78
CA ALA A 126 5.84 -6.82 2.26
C ALA A 126 6.51 -7.69 1.18
N MET A 127 6.72 -8.97 1.45
CA MET A 127 7.32 -9.90 0.47
C MET A 127 6.48 -10.03 -0.79
N MET A 128 5.15 -10.14 -0.66
CA MET A 128 4.26 -10.26 -1.81
C MET A 128 4.16 -8.96 -2.62
N THR A 129 4.40 -7.81 -1.98
CA THR A 129 4.60 -6.53 -2.66
C THR A 129 5.91 -6.55 -3.44
N LEU A 130 7.04 -6.82 -2.77
CA LEU A 130 8.37 -6.81 -3.37
C LEU A 130 8.53 -7.81 -4.52
N LYS A 131 7.92 -8.99 -4.42
CA LYS A 131 7.91 -9.98 -5.51
C LYS A 131 7.36 -9.40 -6.82
N ARG A 132 6.36 -8.52 -6.75
CA ARG A 132 5.76 -7.85 -7.92
C ARG A 132 6.54 -6.62 -8.36
N CYS A 133 7.50 -6.16 -7.56
CA CYS A 133 8.41 -5.07 -7.92
C CYS A 133 9.62 -5.56 -8.72
N LEU A 134 9.80 -6.88 -8.89
CA LEU A 134 10.86 -7.41 -9.73
C LEU A 134 10.66 -7.00 -11.20
N PRO A 135 11.74 -6.74 -11.94
CA PRO A 135 11.68 -6.54 -13.38
C PRO A 135 11.00 -7.73 -14.07
N ALA A 136 10.34 -7.48 -15.21
CA ALA A 136 9.92 -8.57 -16.08
C ALA A 136 11.15 -9.31 -16.61
N GLU A 137 11.10 -10.64 -16.61
CA GLU A 137 12.11 -11.51 -17.23
C GLU A 137 12.07 -11.43 -18.76
#